data_AF-A0A378FZ61-F1
#
_entry.id   AF-A0A378FZ61-F1
#
_cell.length_a   1.000
_cell.length_b   1.000
_cell.length_c   1.000
_cell.angle_alpha   90.00
_cell.angle_beta   90.00
_cell.angle_gamma   90.00
#
_symmetry.space_group_name_H-M   'P 1'
#
loop_
_entity.id
_entity.type
_entity.pdbx_description
1 polymer ?
#
loop_
_entity_poly.entity_id
_entity_poly.type
_entity_poly.pdbx_seq_one_letter_code
_entity_poly.pdbx_strand_id
1 'polypeptide(L)'
;MLGAGAWYAVYQNQEQARKSAQEYASTIQEVSDRSKTMTLTEASDNEDKARKSLKEQNRLISEQSSKVKALKEDIAGYQYMLANRGPTTSGGFMIKHLTSVEAATKGLASATESLAVEQERLTQLQDKAQEIQRVLEGIEHRRVVLIRQQAAEQNAAYQSLIMMNGQHTEFNRLLGLGNNLLMARQGLVNAPMRMPQADLTSQQANALEKSRQDLELSKA
;
A
#
# COMPACT_ATOMS: atom_id res chain seq x y z
N MET A 1 -15.96 25.67 27.90
CA MET A 1 -15.18 25.03 28.98
C MET A 1 -14.99 23.57 28.63
N LEU A 2 -13.82 23.17 28.11
CA LEU A 2 -13.44 21.76 28.00
C LEU A 2 -13.10 21.27 29.41
N GLY A 3 -14.11 20.74 30.10
CA GLY A 3 -14.04 20.35 31.51
C GLY A 3 -13.04 19.21 31.75
N ALA A 4 -12.56 19.08 32.98
CA ALA A 4 -11.58 18.10 33.43
C ALA A 4 -11.87 16.64 32.97
N GLY A 5 -13.14 16.28 32.73
CA GLY A 5 -13.52 14.98 32.15
C GLY A 5 -13.04 14.73 30.72
N ALA A 6 -12.94 15.78 29.88
CA ALA A 6 -12.39 15.66 28.53
C ALA A 6 -10.87 15.44 28.56
N TRP A 7 -10.15 16.14 29.45
CA TRP A 7 -8.71 15.94 29.64
C TRP A 7 -8.38 14.55 30.21
N TYR A 8 -9.19 14.06 31.15
CA TYR A 8 -9.03 12.70 31.70
C TYR A 8 -9.27 11.62 30.63
N ALA A 9 -10.31 11.76 29.80
CA ALA A 9 -10.58 10.83 28.71
C ALA A 9 -9.46 10.83 27.66
N VAL A 10 -8.91 11.99 27.32
CA VAL A 10 -7.76 12.12 26.40
C VAL A 10 -6.52 11.46 26.99
N TYR A 11 -6.25 11.67 28.27
CA TYR A 11 -5.12 11.04 28.96
C TYR A 11 -5.23 9.51 29.00
N GLN A 12 -6.40 8.99 29.38
CA GLN A 12 -6.65 7.55 29.42
C GLN A 12 -6.50 6.90 28.04
N ASN A 13 -7.01 7.55 27.00
CA ASN A 13 -6.87 7.09 25.62
C ASN A 13 -5.40 7.08 25.17
N GLN A 14 -4.63 8.10 25.54
CA GLN A 14 -3.20 8.14 25.23
C GLN A 14 -2.43 7.02 25.90
N GLU A 15 -2.69 6.73 27.16
CA GLU A 15 -2.00 5.65 27.88
C GLU A 15 -2.37 4.27 27.33
N GLN A 16 -3.64 4.07 26.96
CA GLN A 16 -4.07 2.85 26.27
C GLN A 16 -3.40 2.70 24.90
N ALA A 17 -3.25 3.80 24.14
CA ALA A 17 -2.54 3.79 22.87
C ALA A 17 -1.04 3.48 23.02
N ARG A 18 -0.42 3.91 24.12
CA ARG A 18 0.97 3.54 24.44
C ARG A 18 1.09 2.05 24.75
N LYS A 19 0.21 1.53 25.61
CA LYS A 19 0.20 0.09 25.95
C LYS A 19 0.02 -0.79 24.71
N SER A 20 -0.94 -0.45 23.85
CA SER A 20 -1.15 -1.20 22.61
C SER A 20 0.05 -1.11 21.65
N ALA A 21 0.73 0.04 21.59
CA ALA A 21 1.95 0.19 20.82
C ALA A 21 3.11 -0.67 21.39
N GLN A 22 3.23 -0.79 22.71
CA GLN A 22 4.23 -1.66 23.35
C GLN A 22 3.90 -3.15 23.16
N GLU A 23 2.63 -3.54 23.29
CA GLU A 23 2.17 -4.91 23.01
C GLU A 23 2.39 -5.30 21.54
N TYR A 24 2.15 -4.39 20.60
CA TYR A 24 2.48 -4.66 19.21
C TYR A 24 4.00 -4.77 18.99
N ALA A 25 4.79 -3.92 19.64
CA ALA A 25 6.26 -4.02 19.58
C ALA A 25 6.77 -5.38 20.07
N SER A 26 6.19 -5.95 21.14
CA SER A 26 6.62 -7.27 21.65
C SER A 26 6.34 -8.42 20.67
N THR A 27 5.35 -8.25 19.78
CA THR A 27 4.95 -9.25 18.77
C THR A 27 5.57 -9.00 17.39
N ILE A 28 6.44 -7.99 17.24
CA ILE A 28 6.94 -7.53 15.93
C ILE A 28 7.71 -8.62 15.16
N GLN A 29 8.36 -9.56 15.85
CA GLN A 29 9.04 -10.67 15.21
C GLN A 29 8.05 -11.63 14.52
N GLU A 30 6.91 -11.92 15.14
CA GLU A 30 5.87 -12.76 14.52
C GLU A 30 5.23 -12.07 13.30
N VAL A 31 5.10 -10.74 13.37
CA VAL A 31 4.64 -9.91 12.25
C VAL A 31 5.64 -10.00 11.09
N SER A 32 6.93 -9.96 11.38
CA SER A 32 8.00 -10.15 10.40
C SER A 32 7.86 -11.47 9.65
N ASP A 33 7.65 -12.57 10.37
CA ASP A 33 7.56 -13.91 9.80
C ASP A 33 6.37 -14.06 8.84
N ARG A 34 5.24 -13.40 9.15
CA ARG A 34 4.01 -13.44 8.34
C ARG A 34 3.93 -12.33 7.29
N SER A 35 4.86 -11.36 7.29
CA SER A 35 4.83 -10.19 6.41
C SER A 35 4.72 -10.56 4.92
N LYS A 36 5.38 -11.65 4.50
CA LYS A 36 5.41 -12.12 3.09
C LYS A 36 4.06 -12.59 2.57
N THR A 37 3.17 -13.07 3.44
CA THR A 37 1.86 -13.63 3.06
C THR A 37 0.71 -12.66 3.28
N MET A 38 0.99 -11.44 3.77
CA MET A 38 -0.05 -10.44 4.03
C MET A 38 -0.78 -10.01 2.75
N THR A 39 -2.07 -9.74 2.92
CA THR A 39 -2.90 -8.98 1.98
C THR A 39 -2.58 -7.48 2.06
N LEU A 40 -3.10 -6.70 1.11
CA LEU A 40 -2.82 -5.26 1.06
C LEU A 40 -3.36 -4.54 2.32
N THR A 41 -4.56 -4.92 2.76
CA THR A 41 -5.19 -4.36 3.96
C THR A 41 -4.39 -4.71 5.20
N GLU A 42 -4.00 -5.98 5.36
CA GLU A 42 -3.17 -6.40 6.50
C GLU A 42 -1.81 -5.71 6.52
N ALA A 43 -1.16 -5.55 5.36
CA ALA A 43 0.10 -4.83 5.27
C ALA A 43 -0.05 -3.35 5.68
N SER A 44 -1.13 -2.69 5.25
CA SER A 44 -1.42 -1.31 5.65
C SER A 44 -1.69 -1.17 7.15
N ASP A 45 -2.50 -2.07 7.72
CA ASP A 45 -2.82 -2.05 9.15
C ASP A 45 -1.57 -2.32 10.01
N ASN A 46 -0.71 -3.25 9.58
CA ASN A 46 0.54 -3.56 10.27
C ASN A 46 1.56 -2.43 10.15
N GLU A 47 1.61 -1.72 9.02
CA GLU A 47 2.46 -0.53 8.87
C GLU A 47 2.09 0.54 9.90
N ASP A 48 0.80 0.86 10.02
CA ASP A 48 0.31 1.87 10.97
C ASP A 48 0.61 1.49 12.42
N LYS A 49 0.45 0.22 12.77
CA LYS A 49 0.79 -0.30 14.11
C LYS A 49 2.30 -0.25 14.35
N ALA A 50 3.12 -0.69 13.40
CA ALA A 50 4.57 -0.65 13.50
C ALA A 50 5.11 0.79 13.65
N ARG A 51 4.53 1.77 12.93
CA ARG A 51 4.87 3.19 13.10
C ARG A 51 4.53 3.71 14.50
N LYS A 52 3.36 3.36 15.04
CA LYS A 52 2.95 3.74 16.41
C LYS A 52 3.88 3.12 17.45
N SER A 53 4.22 1.84 17.30
CA SER A 53 5.18 1.13 18.14
C SER A 53 6.57 1.74 18.09
N LEU A 54 7.08 2.08 16.90
CA LEU A 54 8.38 2.74 16.76
C LEU A 54 8.40 4.10 17.46
N LYS A 55 7.33 4.89 17.32
CA LYS A 55 7.20 6.18 18.01
C LYS A 55 7.24 6.03 19.52
N GLU A 56 6.51 5.05 20.06
CA GLU A 56 6.51 4.76 21.49
C GLU A 56 7.85 4.22 21.99
N GLN A 57 8.50 3.35 21.21
CA GLN A 57 9.83 2.84 21.50
C GLN A 57 10.87 3.97 21.57
N ASN A 58 10.82 4.93 20.63
CA ASN A 58 11.68 6.11 20.63
C ASN A 58 11.44 7.04 21.85
N ARG A 59 10.19 7.13 22.33
CA ARG A 59 9.88 7.85 23.58
C ARG A 59 10.56 7.17 24.77
N LEU A 60 10.45 5.85 24.89
CA LEU A 60 11.09 5.06 25.94
C LEU A 60 12.63 5.20 25.89
N ILE A 61 13.22 5.18 24.70
CA ILE A 61 14.66 5.45 24.51
C ILE A 61 15.03 6.84 25.05
N SER A 62 14.24 7.88 24.74
CA SER A 62 14.50 9.24 25.22
C SER A 62 14.45 9.35 26.75
N GLU A 63 13.48 8.69 27.38
CA GLU A 63 13.36 8.67 28.84
C GLU A 63 14.53 7.92 29.47
N GLN A 64 14.90 6.77 28.91
CA GLN A 64 16.00 5.95 29.40
C GLN A 64 17.36 6.66 29.22
N SER A 65 17.57 7.32 28.08
CA SER A 65 18.75 8.15 27.82
C SER A 65 18.87 9.30 28.84
N SER A 66 17.74 9.92 29.21
CA SER A 66 17.72 10.96 30.24
C SER A 66 18.14 10.44 31.61
N LYS A 67 17.70 9.23 31.99
CA LYS A 67 18.15 8.58 33.25
C LYS A 67 19.64 8.28 33.24
N VAL A 68 20.15 7.73 32.13
CA VAL A 68 21.59 7.47 31.96
C VAL A 68 22.39 8.76 32.07
N LYS A 69 21.91 9.86 31.49
CA LYS A 69 22.53 11.18 31.59
C LYS A 69 22.55 11.68 33.05
N ALA A 70 21.42 11.61 33.75
CA ALA A 70 21.34 12.02 35.15
C ALA A 70 22.32 11.23 36.04
N LEU A 71 22.40 9.91 35.86
CA LEU A 71 23.37 9.07 36.58
C LEU A 71 24.83 9.46 36.29
N LYS A 72 25.16 9.81 35.05
CA LYS A 72 26.50 10.32 34.71
C LYS A 72 26.81 11.65 35.38
N GLU A 73 25.82 12.54 35.48
CA GLU A 73 25.94 13.83 36.17
C GLU A 73 26.14 13.61 37.68
N ASP A 74 25.37 12.71 38.30
CA ASP A 74 25.51 12.35 39.72
C ASP A 74 26.89 11.76 40.01
N ILE A 75 27.37 10.82 39.19
CA ILE A 75 28.71 10.24 39.30
C ILE A 75 29.78 11.33 39.24
N ALA A 76 29.70 12.23 38.27
CA ALA A 76 30.64 13.34 38.14
C ALA A 76 30.58 14.27 39.36
N GLY A 77 29.38 14.53 39.88
CA GLY A 77 29.17 15.31 41.10
C GLY A 77 29.83 14.68 42.32
N TYR A 78 29.63 13.38 42.55
CA TYR A 78 30.28 12.66 43.65
C TYR A 78 31.81 12.62 43.50
N GLN A 79 32.31 12.35 42.30
CA GLN A 79 33.75 12.38 42.03
C GLN A 79 34.35 13.75 42.31
N TYR A 80 33.67 14.83 41.89
CA TYR A 80 34.09 16.19 42.16
C TYR A 80 34.10 16.50 43.67
N MET A 81 33.05 16.11 44.41
CA MET A 81 32.99 16.30 45.86
C MET A 81 34.14 15.58 46.58
N LEU A 82 34.42 14.33 46.21
CA LEU A 82 35.47 13.51 46.81
C LEU A 82 36.87 14.04 46.47
N ALA A 83 37.10 14.48 45.23
CA ALA A 83 38.36 15.09 44.81
C ALA A 83 38.59 16.47 45.48
N ASN A 84 37.52 17.24 45.69
CA ASN A 84 37.55 18.58 46.27
C ASN A 84 36.97 18.63 47.68
N ARG A 85 37.25 17.61 48.50
CA ARG A 85 36.66 17.41 49.83
C ARG A 85 36.87 18.56 50.81
N GLY A 86 37.99 19.27 50.71
CA GLY A 86 38.36 20.32 51.66
C GLY A 86 38.69 19.75 53.06
N PRO A 87 38.70 20.59 54.10
CA PRO A 87 38.89 20.12 55.48
C PRO A 87 37.71 19.24 55.93
N THR A 88 38.05 18.13 56.56
CA THR A 88 37.09 17.17 57.13
C THR A 88 37.18 17.13 58.64
N THR A 89 36.07 16.88 59.32
CA THR A 89 36.09 16.57 60.76
C THR A 89 36.78 15.22 61.02
N SER A 90 37.12 14.91 62.28
CA SER A 90 37.68 13.60 62.66
C SER A 90 36.78 12.41 62.29
N GLY A 91 35.48 12.64 62.11
CA GLY A 91 34.51 11.64 61.65
C GLY A 91 34.32 11.59 60.12
N GLY A 92 35.17 12.25 59.34
CA GLY A 92 35.09 12.24 57.87
C GLY A 92 33.96 13.09 57.28
N PHE A 93 33.41 14.04 58.02
CA PHE A 93 32.41 14.97 57.50
C PHE A 93 33.09 16.10 56.70
N MET A 94 32.73 16.28 55.43
CA MET A 94 33.24 17.33 54.56
C MET A 94 32.47 18.63 54.81
N ILE A 95 33.14 19.61 55.43
CA ILE A 95 32.49 20.88 55.82
C ILE A 95 31.98 21.65 54.59
N LYS A 96 32.74 21.64 53.49
CA LYS A 96 32.39 22.37 52.25
C LYS A 96 31.13 21.84 51.58
N HIS A 97 30.94 20.51 51.58
CA HIS A 97 29.87 19.84 50.84
C HIS A 97 28.71 19.41 51.74
N LEU A 98 28.81 19.68 53.05
CA LEU A 98 27.79 19.35 54.05
C LEU A 98 27.36 17.87 54.03
N THR A 99 28.31 16.98 53.73
CA THR A 99 28.08 15.53 53.67
C THR A 99 29.33 14.77 54.12
N SER A 100 29.21 13.48 54.46
CA SER A 100 30.37 12.67 54.81
C SER A 100 31.06 12.08 53.58
N VAL A 101 32.37 11.84 53.69
CA VAL A 101 33.14 11.10 52.67
C VAL A 101 32.49 9.74 52.42
N GLU A 102 32.02 9.07 53.48
CA GLU A 102 31.34 7.78 53.37
C GLU A 102 30.05 7.89 52.56
N ALA A 103 29.19 8.88 52.83
CA ALA A 103 27.94 9.06 52.10
C ALA A 103 28.19 9.38 50.63
N ALA A 104 29.15 10.26 50.32
CA ALA A 104 29.54 10.55 48.94
C ALA A 104 30.14 9.32 48.23
N THR A 105 30.93 8.50 48.92
CA THR A 105 31.51 7.27 48.37
C THR A 105 30.43 6.22 48.10
N LYS A 106 29.47 6.04 49.01
CA LYS A 106 28.32 5.14 48.82
C LYS A 106 27.42 5.60 47.69
N GLY A 107 27.14 6.90 47.60
CA GLY A 107 26.39 7.49 46.50
C GLY A 107 27.06 7.27 45.14
N LEU A 108 28.38 7.50 45.06
CA LEU A 108 29.17 7.21 43.86
C LEU A 108 29.07 5.74 43.45
N ALA A 109 29.25 4.82 44.39
CA ALA A 109 29.18 3.39 44.12
C ALA A 109 27.79 2.99 43.59
N SER A 110 26.72 3.42 44.25
CA SER A 110 25.33 3.12 43.85
C SER A 110 24.96 3.71 42.49
N ALA A 111 25.36 4.96 42.21
CA ALA A 111 25.12 5.59 40.92
C ALA A 111 25.90 4.88 39.79
N THR A 112 27.14 4.43 40.07
CA THR A 112 27.96 3.68 39.12
C THR A 112 27.37 2.30 38.79
N GLU A 113 26.91 1.57 39.81
CA GLU A 113 26.22 0.29 39.63
C GLU A 113 24.93 0.46 38.81
N SER A 114 24.13 1.46 39.16
CA SER A 114 22.88 1.77 38.44
C SER A 114 23.15 2.17 36.99
N LEU A 115 24.24 2.92 36.74
CA LEU A 115 24.59 3.37 35.38
C LEU A 115 24.77 2.20 34.42
N ALA A 116 25.42 1.12 34.85
CA ALA A 116 25.62 -0.06 34.01
C ALA A 116 24.27 -0.69 33.61
N VAL A 117 23.38 -0.88 34.59
CA VAL A 117 22.03 -1.45 34.37
C VAL A 117 21.19 -0.56 33.46
N GLU A 118 21.18 0.75 33.68
CA GLU A 118 20.39 1.67 32.86
C GLU A 118 20.96 1.85 31.45
N GLN A 119 22.27 1.68 31.26
CA GLN A 119 22.89 1.62 29.93
C GLN A 119 22.49 0.35 29.18
N GLU A 120 22.50 -0.80 29.84
CA GLU A 120 22.04 -2.06 29.23
C GLU A 120 20.58 -1.95 28.78
N ARG A 121 19.69 -1.41 29.63
CA ARG A 121 18.30 -1.17 29.27
C ARG A 121 18.18 -0.21 28.09
N LEU A 122 19.01 0.84 28.01
CA LEU A 122 19.01 1.75 26.87
C LEU A 122 19.36 1.01 25.57
N THR A 123 20.38 0.14 25.61
CA THR A 123 20.77 -0.69 24.47
C THR A 123 19.63 -1.63 24.05
N GLN A 124 18.99 -2.31 24.99
CA GLN A 124 17.84 -3.18 24.70
C GLN A 124 16.68 -2.41 24.02
N LEU A 125 16.38 -1.20 24.48
CA LEU A 125 15.36 -0.34 23.86
C LEU A 125 15.76 0.11 22.45
N GLN A 126 17.04 0.39 22.22
CA GLN A 126 17.58 0.75 20.91
C GLN A 126 17.54 -0.43 19.93
N ASP A 127 17.93 -1.62 20.37
CA ASP A 127 17.86 -2.84 19.58
C ASP A 127 16.42 -3.15 19.18
N LYS A 128 15.47 -2.97 20.11
CA LYS A 128 14.04 -3.14 19.80
C LYS A 128 13.54 -2.13 18.78
N ALA A 129 13.98 -0.87 18.85
CA ALA A 129 13.63 0.13 17.84
C ALA A 129 14.15 -0.25 16.45
N GLN A 130 15.38 -0.76 16.37
CA GLN A 130 15.95 -1.24 15.11
C GLN A 130 15.20 -2.46 14.56
N GLU A 131 14.79 -3.40 15.42
CA GLU A 131 13.95 -4.53 15.03
C GLU A 131 12.64 -4.05 14.40
N ILE A 132 11.95 -3.10 15.06
CA ILE A 132 10.70 -2.52 14.54
C ILE A 132 10.93 -1.82 13.20
N GLN A 133 12.03 -1.08 13.04
CA GLN A 133 12.38 -0.42 11.78
C GLN A 133 12.57 -1.42 10.63
N ARG A 134 13.33 -2.50 10.85
CA ARG A 134 13.54 -3.53 9.83
C ARG A 134 12.23 -4.20 9.41
N VAL A 135 11.34 -4.47 10.37
CA VAL A 135 10.03 -5.07 10.07
C VAL A 135 9.14 -4.08 9.33
N LEU A 136 9.14 -2.80 9.72
CA LEU A 136 8.41 -1.74 9.03
C LEU A 136 8.83 -1.63 7.56
N GLU A 137 10.14 -1.63 7.28
CA GLU A 137 10.66 -1.62 5.89
C GLU A 137 10.17 -2.84 5.09
N GLY A 138 10.15 -4.03 5.71
CA GLY A 138 9.62 -5.25 5.09
C GLY A 138 8.12 -5.17 4.76
N ILE A 139 7.33 -4.62 5.68
CA ILE A 139 5.89 -4.39 5.49
C ILE A 139 5.66 -3.37 4.37
N GLU A 140 6.37 -2.25 4.37
CA GLU A 140 6.26 -1.21 3.34
C GLU A 140 6.60 -1.78 1.95
N HIS A 141 7.67 -2.57 1.86
CA HIS A 141 8.04 -3.26 0.61
C HIS A 141 6.93 -4.19 0.13
N ARG A 142 6.37 -5.02 1.03
CA ARG A 142 5.25 -5.92 0.69
C ARG A 142 4.04 -5.12 0.21
N ARG A 143 3.69 -4.03 0.88
CA ARG A 143 2.58 -3.15 0.51
C ARG A 143 2.76 -2.60 -0.90
N VAL A 144 3.95 -2.11 -1.22
CA VAL A 144 4.27 -1.59 -2.56
C VAL A 144 4.14 -2.66 -3.65
N VAL A 145 4.61 -3.88 -3.39
CA VAL A 145 4.46 -5.01 -4.32
C VAL A 145 2.98 -5.31 -4.58
N LEU A 146 2.17 -5.37 -3.52
CA LEU A 146 0.73 -5.64 -3.62
C LEU A 146 -0.01 -4.54 -4.38
N ILE A 147 0.32 -3.26 -4.15
CA ILE A 147 -0.25 -2.14 -4.90
C ILE A 147 0.05 -2.26 -6.40
N ARG A 148 1.30 -2.60 -6.75
CA ARG A 148 1.71 -2.80 -8.15
C ARG A 148 0.98 -3.97 -8.79
N GLN A 149 0.83 -5.08 -8.06
CA GLN A 149 0.09 -6.24 -8.53
C GLN A 149 -1.38 -5.90 -8.78
N GLN A 150 -2.04 -5.23 -7.84
CA GLN A 150 -3.43 -4.82 -7.98
C GLN A 150 -3.63 -3.87 -9.17
N ALA A 151 -2.69 -2.94 -9.39
CA ALA A 151 -2.74 -2.06 -10.57
C ALA A 151 -2.56 -2.83 -11.88
N ALA A 152 -1.67 -3.82 -11.92
CA ALA A 152 -1.48 -4.68 -13.09
C ALA A 152 -2.72 -5.53 -13.39
N GLU A 153 -3.35 -6.10 -12.36
CA GLU A 153 -4.60 -6.87 -12.49
C GLU A 153 -5.76 -5.99 -12.99
N GLN A 154 -5.90 -4.77 -12.45
CA GLN A 154 -6.89 -3.81 -12.94
C GLN A 154 -6.65 -3.42 -14.40
N ASN A 155 -5.39 -3.18 -14.78
CA ASN A 155 -5.05 -2.87 -16.17
C ASN A 155 -5.35 -4.06 -17.10
N ALA A 156 -5.05 -5.29 -16.69
CA ALA A 156 -5.37 -6.49 -17.47
C ALA A 156 -6.89 -6.68 -17.61
N ALA A 157 -7.66 -6.45 -16.55
CA ALA A 157 -9.13 -6.49 -16.59
C ALA A 157 -9.68 -5.41 -17.53
N TYR A 158 -9.16 -4.18 -17.45
CA TYR A 158 -9.54 -3.08 -18.33
C TYR A 158 -9.25 -3.39 -19.81
N GLN A 159 -8.07 -3.92 -20.12
CA GLN A 159 -7.72 -4.36 -21.48
C GLN A 159 -8.63 -5.48 -21.97
N SER A 160 -8.98 -6.43 -21.11
CA SER A 160 -9.93 -7.52 -21.46
C SER A 160 -11.33 -6.97 -21.78
N LEU A 161 -11.80 -5.97 -21.03
CA LEU A 161 -13.08 -5.30 -21.31
C LEU A 161 -13.05 -4.55 -22.65
N ILE A 162 -11.95 -3.89 -22.99
CA ILE A 162 -11.77 -3.25 -24.31
C ILE A 162 -11.83 -4.30 -25.42
N MET A 163 -11.09 -5.41 -25.30
CA MET A 163 -11.09 -6.47 -26.30
C MET A 163 -12.47 -7.09 -26.46
N MET A 164 -13.17 -7.38 -25.35
CA MET A 164 -14.53 -7.90 -25.37
C MET A 164 -15.49 -6.93 -26.06
N ASN A 165 -15.42 -5.63 -25.76
CA ASN A 165 -16.28 -4.64 -26.40
C ASN A 165 -16.00 -4.55 -27.92
N GLY A 166 -14.73 -4.52 -28.33
CA GLY A 166 -14.34 -4.53 -29.74
C GLY A 166 -14.83 -5.78 -30.48
N GLN A 167 -14.74 -6.96 -29.86
CA GLN A 167 -15.29 -8.20 -30.42
C GLN A 167 -16.81 -8.15 -30.58
N HIS A 168 -17.54 -7.58 -29.62
CA HIS A 168 -18.99 -7.37 -29.75
C HIS A 168 -19.34 -6.39 -30.86
N THR A 169 -18.57 -5.31 -31.04
CA THR A 169 -18.77 -4.37 -32.16
C THR A 169 -18.58 -5.05 -33.51
N GLU A 170 -17.49 -5.81 -33.69
CA GLU A 170 -17.22 -6.56 -34.91
C GLU A 170 -18.28 -7.64 -35.16
N PHE A 171 -18.69 -8.37 -34.13
CA PHE A 171 -19.77 -9.35 -34.23
C PHE A 171 -21.10 -8.72 -34.68
N ASN A 172 -21.51 -7.60 -34.07
CA ASN A 172 -22.73 -6.88 -34.44
C ASN A 172 -22.65 -6.34 -35.87
N ARG A 173 -21.48 -5.86 -36.30
CA ARG A 173 -21.23 -5.43 -37.68
C ARG A 173 -21.40 -6.58 -38.66
N LEU A 174 -20.81 -7.75 -38.36
CA LEU A 174 -20.94 -8.96 -39.18
C LEU A 174 -22.38 -9.46 -39.25
N LEU A 175 -23.12 -9.46 -38.14
CA LEU A 175 -24.55 -9.78 -38.14
C LEU A 175 -25.37 -8.81 -38.99
N GLY A 176 -25.10 -7.51 -38.89
CA GLY A 176 -25.76 -6.49 -39.72
C GLY A 176 -25.50 -6.70 -41.21
N LEU A 177 -24.24 -6.97 -41.59
CA LEU A 177 -23.88 -7.32 -42.97
C LEU A 177 -24.55 -8.62 -43.42
N GLY A 178 -24.60 -9.64 -42.56
CA GLY A 178 -25.29 -10.90 -42.83
C GLY A 178 -26.79 -10.70 -43.09
N ASN A 179 -27.46 -9.91 -42.25
CA ASN A 179 -28.88 -9.57 -42.43
C ASN A 179 -29.12 -8.79 -43.72
N ASN A 180 -28.27 -7.80 -44.06
CA ASN A 180 -28.38 -7.06 -45.31
C ASN A 180 -28.19 -7.96 -46.54
N LEU A 181 -27.25 -8.90 -46.50
CA LEU A 181 -27.03 -9.87 -47.57
C LEU A 181 -28.21 -10.85 -47.70
N LEU A 182 -28.79 -11.29 -46.59
CA LEU A 182 -29.99 -12.12 -46.59
C LEU A 182 -31.20 -11.37 -47.13
N MET A 183 -31.39 -10.10 -46.76
CA MET A 183 -32.44 -9.24 -47.32
C MET A 183 -32.23 -8.97 -48.81
N ALA A 184 -31.01 -8.71 -49.25
CA ALA A 184 -30.69 -8.56 -50.67
C ALA A 184 -31.00 -9.85 -51.44
N ARG A 185 -30.66 -11.03 -50.90
CA ARG A 185 -31.03 -12.31 -51.49
C ARG A 185 -32.54 -12.56 -51.49
N GLN A 186 -33.28 -12.24 -50.42
CA GLN A 186 -34.74 -12.39 -50.39
C GLN A 186 -35.43 -11.42 -51.36
N GLY A 187 -34.93 -10.19 -51.48
CA GLY A 187 -35.38 -9.22 -52.49
C GLY A 187 -35.11 -9.70 -53.93
N LEU A 188 -34.00 -10.39 -54.16
CA LEU A 188 -33.68 -11.04 -55.44
C LEU A 188 -34.50 -12.32 -55.69
N VAL A 189 -34.93 -13.03 -54.65
CA VAL A 189 -35.78 -14.24 -54.76
C VAL A 189 -37.25 -13.88 -55.01
N ASN A 190 -37.69 -12.67 -54.65
CA ASN A 190 -39.02 -12.13 -54.98
C ASN A 190 -39.07 -11.31 -56.28
N ALA A 191 -37.98 -11.25 -57.06
CA ALA A 191 -38.05 -10.75 -58.42
C ALA A 191 -38.74 -11.81 -59.30
N PRO A 192 -39.90 -11.54 -59.93
CA PRO A 192 -40.41 -12.42 -60.96
C PRO A 192 -39.35 -12.48 -62.07
N MET A 193 -38.89 -13.68 -62.39
CA MET A 193 -38.04 -13.94 -63.56
C MET A 193 -38.78 -13.52 -64.84
N ARG A 194 -38.70 -12.23 -65.22
CA ARG A 194 -38.95 -11.81 -66.60
C ARG A 194 -37.67 -12.10 -67.38
N MET A 195 -37.71 -13.16 -68.19
CA MET A 195 -36.74 -13.30 -69.28
C MET A 195 -36.77 -12.02 -70.12
N PRO A 196 -35.62 -11.39 -70.43
CA PRO A 196 -35.60 -10.27 -71.35
C PRO A 196 -36.04 -10.78 -72.73
N GLN A 197 -37.19 -10.30 -73.21
CA GLN A 197 -37.49 -10.36 -74.63
C GLN A 197 -36.45 -9.48 -75.33
N ALA A 198 -35.61 -10.10 -76.15
CA ALA A 198 -34.72 -9.37 -77.03
C ALA A 198 -35.57 -8.60 -78.04
N ASP A 199 -35.43 -7.28 -78.07
CA ASP A 199 -35.98 -6.46 -79.14
C ASP A 199 -35.36 -6.91 -80.48
N LEU A 200 -36.22 -7.22 -81.45
CA LEU A 200 -35.80 -7.64 -82.79
C LEU A 200 -34.94 -6.53 -83.41
N THR A 201 -33.72 -6.86 -83.80
CA THR A 201 -32.87 -5.93 -84.53
C THR A 201 -33.50 -5.60 -85.89
N SER A 202 -33.22 -4.40 -86.43
CA SER A 202 -33.81 -3.92 -87.69
C SER A 202 -33.62 -4.88 -88.89
N GLN A 203 -32.61 -5.74 -88.86
CA GLN A 203 -32.41 -6.81 -89.85
C GLN A 203 -33.42 -7.95 -89.74
N GLN A 204 -33.87 -8.30 -88.53
CA GLN A 204 -34.86 -9.35 -88.31
C GLN A 204 -36.28 -8.88 -88.65
N ALA A 205 -36.59 -7.60 -88.41
CA ALA A 205 -37.85 -6.99 -88.84
C ALA A 205 -37.97 -6.96 -90.37
N ASN A 206 -36.92 -6.54 -91.08
CA ASN A 206 -36.89 -6.55 -92.55
C ASN A 206 -36.99 -7.96 -93.15
N ALA A 207 -36.41 -8.98 -92.50
CA ALA A 207 -36.51 -10.36 -92.96
C ALA A 207 -37.95 -10.92 -92.84
N LEU A 208 -38.66 -10.55 -91.78
CA LEU A 208 -40.07 -10.90 -91.56
C LEU A 208 -41.00 -10.20 -92.56
N GLU A 209 -40.74 -8.94 -92.88
CA GLU A 209 -41.54 -8.17 -93.84
C GLU A 209 -41.36 -8.70 -95.27
N LYS A 210 -40.11 -9.02 -95.66
CA LYS A 210 -39.80 -9.64 -96.95
C LYS A 210 -40.42 -11.04 -97.09
N SER A 211 -40.38 -11.85 -96.03
CA SER A 211 -41.05 -13.15 -96.00
C SER A 211 -42.57 -13.05 -96.12
N ARG A 212 -43.20 -11.98 -95.60
CA ARG A 212 -44.64 -11.74 -95.77
C ARG A 212 -44.98 -11.30 -97.19
N GLN A 213 -44.15 -10.44 -97.78
CA GLN A 213 -44.31 -9.97 -99.15
C GLN A 213 -44.16 -11.11 -100.17
N ASP A 214 -43.20 -12.02 -99.97
CA ASP A 214 -43.01 -13.22 -100.80
C ASP A 214 -44.17 -14.23 -100.65
N LEU A 215 -44.78 -14.33 -99.46
CA LEU A 215 -45.94 -15.19 -99.23
C LEU A 215 -47.19 -14.67 -99.96
N GLU A 216 -47.41 -13.36 -99.97
CA GLU A 216 -48.52 -12.72 -100.69
C GLU A 216 -48.34 -12.81 -102.21
N LEU A 217 -47.11 -12.66 -102.71
CA LEU A 217 -46.79 -12.85 -104.13
C LEU A 217 -46.91 -14.31 -104.60
N SER A 218 -46.77 -15.30 -103.70
CA SER A 218 -46.98 -16.72 -104.04
C SER A 218 -48.44 -17.17 -104.07
N LYS A 219 -49.37 -16.29 -103.66
CA LYS A 219 -50.82 -16.57 -103.63
C LYS A 219 -51.62 -15.89 -104.75
N ALA A 220 -50.95 -15.25 -105.72
CA ALA A 220 -51.51 -14.79 -106.99
C ALA A 220 -51.17 -15.79 -108.12
#